data_AF-A0A927FKD1-F1
#
_entry.id   AF-A0A927FKD1-F1
#
_cell.length_a   1.000
_cell.length_b   1.000
_cell.length_c   1.000
_cell.angle_alpha   90.00
_cell.angle_beta   90.00
_cell.angle_gamma   90.00
#
_symmetry.space_group_name_H-M   'P 1'
#
loop_
_entity.id
_entity.type
_entity.pdbx_description
1 polymer ?
#
loop_
_entity_poly.entity_id
_entity_poly.type
_entity_poly.pdbx_seq_one_letter_code
_entity_poly.pdbx_strand_id
1 'polypeptide(L)'
;MSQQYPSPHEHQPYGDQPRTGGSGNNLAMVAHLGGILTYFFAGWVASLVVLLVERDRPHGAREEARVALNFQLTLLIAMVVGKIINSLPVIDIIGWILMLAVGIIGLVLSILAAITVSRGASYRYPFSLELVR
;
A
#
# COMPACT_ATOMS: atom_id res chain seq x y z
N MET A 1 15.21 42.35 10.72
CA MET A 1 15.70 40.99 11.00
C MET A 1 14.64 40.22 11.78
N SER A 2 13.94 39.31 11.10
CA SER A 2 13.40 38.06 11.65
C SER A 2 12.75 37.32 10.47
N GLN A 3 13.57 36.52 9.79
CA GLN A 3 13.11 35.49 8.85
C GLN A 3 12.16 34.57 9.62
N GLN A 4 10.88 34.60 9.28
CA GLN A 4 9.88 33.71 9.88
C GLN A 4 10.07 32.32 9.27
N TYR A 5 10.71 31.43 10.03
CA TYR A 5 10.87 30.03 9.66
C TYR A 5 9.48 29.39 9.46
N PRO A 6 9.23 28.64 8.38
CA PRO A 6 8.03 27.82 8.26
C PRO A 6 8.07 26.71 9.31
N SER A 7 6.99 26.60 10.09
CA SER A 7 6.83 25.60 11.14
C SER A 7 6.86 24.16 10.58
N PRO A 8 7.43 23.18 11.30
CA PRO A 8 7.50 21.79 10.85
C PRO A 8 6.10 21.18 10.76
N HIS A 9 5.76 20.69 9.56
CA HIS A 9 4.65 19.81 9.21
C HIS A 9 3.73 19.41 10.37
N GLU A 10 2.70 20.24 10.61
CA GLU A 10 1.55 19.87 11.41
C GLU A 10 0.99 18.56 10.83
N HIS A 11 1.11 17.49 11.61
CA HIS A 11 0.48 16.22 11.33
C HIS A 11 -1.03 16.48 11.34
N GLN A 12 -1.63 16.65 10.15
CA GLN A 12 -3.08 16.69 10.06
C GLN A 12 -3.61 15.35 10.61
N PRO A 13 -4.41 15.36 11.70
CA PRO A 13 -5.18 14.20 12.06
C PRO A 13 -6.17 14.04 10.91
N TYR A 14 -5.99 13.00 10.12
CA TYR A 14 -6.92 12.63 9.04
C TYR A 14 -8.24 12.22 9.71
N GLY A 15 -9.06 13.24 10.00
CA GLY A 15 -10.34 13.12 10.65
C GLY A 15 -11.38 12.53 9.69
N ASP A 16 -12.24 11.71 10.29
CA ASP A 16 -13.58 11.31 9.84
C ASP A 16 -14.01 11.84 8.46
N GLN A 17 -13.75 11.05 7.42
CA GLN A 17 -14.28 11.27 6.07
C GLN A 17 -15.58 10.45 5.86
N PRO A 18 -16.55 10.93 5.06
CA PRO A 18 -17.90 10.38 5.01
C PRO A 18 -17.94 8.92 4.55
N ARG A 19 -18.62 8.10 5.36
CA ARG A 19 -18.79 6.65 5.26
C ARG A 19 -19.28 6.21 3.87
N THR A 20 -18.46 5.49 3.13
CA THR A 20 -18.96 4.71 2.00
C THR A 20 -19.81 3.57 2.55
N GLY A 21 -21.06 3.45 2.10
CA GLY A 21 -21.86 2.25 2.33
C GLY A 21 -21.20 1.00 1.73
N GLY A 22 -21.81 -0.18 1.95
CA GLY A 22 -21.19 -1.49 1.74
C GLY A 22 -20.39 -1.70 0.44
N SER A 23 -20.76 -1.06 -0.68
CA SER A 23 -20.02 -1.17 -1.95
C SER A 23 -18.65 -0.50 -1.95
N GLY A 24 -18.47 0.68 -1.34
CA GLY A 24 -17.18 1.36 -1.30
C GLY A 24 -16.18 0.69 -0.37
N ASN A 25 -16.66 0.11 0.75
CA ASN A 25 -15.82 -0.67 1.66
C ASN A 25 -15.31 -1.96 0.98
N ASN A 26 -16.15 -2.60 0.17
CA ASN A 26 -15.77 -3.79 -0.60
C ASN A 26 -14.70 -3.47 -1.64
N LEU A 27 -14.84 -2.35 -2.36
CA LEU A 27 -13.87 -1.95 -3.38
C LEU A 27 -12.52 -1.57 -2.77
N ALA A 28 -12.55 -0.87 -1.64
CA ALA A 28 -11.36 -0.51 -0.88
C ALA A 28 -10.64 -1.76 -0.32
N MET A 29 -11.39 -2.74 0.19
CA MET A 29 -10.85 -4.05 0.60
C MET A 29 -10.14 -4.77 -0.58
N VAL A 30 -10.77 -4.79 -1.76
CA VAL A 30 -10.19 -5.39 -2.98
C VAL A 30 -8.86 -4.74 -3.35
N ALA A 31 -8.72 -3.42 -3.17
CA ALA A 31 -7.47 -2.73 -3.43
C ALA A 31 -6.31 -3.28 -2.57
N HIS A 32 -6.55 -3.64 -1.32
CA HIS A 32 -5.53 -4.19 -0.43
C HIS A 32 -5.28 -5.69 -0.65
N LEU A 33 -6.31 -6.45 -1.01
CA LEU A 33 -6.22 -7.89 -1.30
C LEU A 33 -5.42 -8.21 -2.55
N GLY A 34 -5.18 -7.24 -3.42
CA GLY A 34 -4.21 -7.33 -4.52
C GLY A 34 -2.87 -7.92 -4.09
N GLY A 35 -2.42 -7.64 -2.86
CA GLY A 35 -1.14 -8.12 -2.32
C GLY A 35 -0.96 -9.65 -2.28
N ILE A 36 -2.04 -10.43 -2.39
CA ILE A 36 -1.95 -11.88 -2.55
C ILE A 36 -1.20 -12.24 -3.86
N LEU A 37 -1.31 -11.39 -4.88
CA LEU A 37 -0.66 -11.55 -6.18
C LEU A 37 0.78 -11.01 -6.20
N THR A 38 1.32 -10.52 -5.08
CA THR A 38 2.68 -9.96 -5.02
C THR A 38 3.75 -10.98 -5.40
N TYR A 39 3.56 -12.26 -5.07
CA TYR A 39 4.47 -13.33 -5.50
C TYR A 39 4.52 -13.52 -7.02
N PHE A 40 3.49 -13.05 -7.74
CA PHE A 40 3.41 -13.06 -9.20
C PHE A 40 3.77 -11.69 -9.82
N PHE A 41 4.36 -10.76 -9.04
CA PHE A 41 4.65 -9.38 -9.46
C PHE A 41 3.42 -8.57 -9.89
N ALA A 42 2.22 -9.05 -9.55
CA ALA A 42 0.94 -8.46 -9.95
C ALA A 42 0.14 -7.86 -8.77
N GLY A 43 0.77 -7.69 -7.60
CA GLY A 43 0.11 -7.22 -6.39
C GLY A 43 -0.55 -5.84 -6.50
N TRP A 44 0.02 -4.97 -7.34
CA TRP A 44 -0.42 -3.59 -7.57
C TRP A 44 -1.64 -3.46 -8.49
N VAL A 45 -1.97 -4.50 -9.27
CA VAL A 45 -3.00 -4.43 -10.31
C VAL A 45 -4.37 -4.14 -9.69
N ALA A 46 -4.74 -4.83 -8.61
CA ALA A 46 -6.03 -4.62 -7.96
C ALA A 46 -6.15 -3.18 -7.42
N SER A 47 -5.13 -2.68 -6.73
CA SER A 47 -5.11 -1.30 -6.22
C SER A 47 -5.22 -0.27 -7.34
N LEU A 48 -4.51 -0.49 -8.46
CA LEU A 48 -4.59 0.40 -9.62
C LEU A 48 -5.97 0.39 -10.27
N VAL A 49 -6.56 -0.79 -10.47
CA VAL A 49 -7.91 -0.92 -11.04
C VAL A 49 -8.92 -0.19 -10.16
N VAL A 50 -8.88 -0.38 -8.84
CA VAL A 50 -9.76 0.31 -7.89
C VAL A 50 -9.54 1.83 -7.95
N LEU A 51 -8.28 2.28 -8.00
CA LEU A 51 -7.95 3.70 -8.11
C LEU A 51 -8.51 4.34 -9.39
N LEU A 52 -8.46 3.63 -10.52
CA LEU A 52 -9.00 4.09 -11.80
C LEU A 52 -10.53 4.05 -11.84
N VAL A 53 -11.16 3.04 -11.24
CA VAL A 53 -12.62 2.94 -11.14
C VAL A 53 -13.19 4.06 -10.26
N GLU A 54 -12.53 4.40 -9.17
CA GLU A 54 -12.97 5.46 -8.24
C GLU A 54 -12.31 6.82 -8.52
N ARG A 55 -11.76 7.03 -9.71
CA ARG A 55 -11.01 8.25 -10.07
C ARG A 55 -11.79 9.56 -9.90
N ASP A 56 -13.12 9.49 -10.00
CA ASP A 56 -14.00 10.66 -9.95
C ASP A 56 -14.53 10.92 -8.53
N ARG A 57 -14.22 10.03 -7.57
CA ARG A 57 -14.59 10.22 -6.16
C ARG A 57 -13.47 10.93 -5.40
N PRO A 58 -13.79 11.93 -4.55
CA PRO A 58 -12.77 12.65 -3.80
C PRO A 58 -12.25 11.84 -2.59
N HIS A 59 -13.05 10.96 -2.00
CA HIS A 59 -12.75 10.30 -0.72
C HIS A 59 -13.28 8.86 -0.64
N GLY A 60 -12.82 8.10 0.38
CA GLY A 60 -13.21 6.71 0.62
C GLY A 60 -12.34 5.71 -0.11
N ALA A 61 -12.93 4.88 -0.98
CA ALA A 61 -12.25 3.77 -1.66
C ALA A 61 -11.07 4.21 -2.54
N ARG A 62 -11.11 5.42 -3.12
CA ARG A 62 -9.98 5.97 -3.88
C ARG A 62 -8.75 6.22 -3.02
N GLU A 63 -8.94 6.75 -1.81
CA GLU A 63 -7.83 7.06 -0.89
C GLU A 63 -7.15 5.76 -0.45
N GLU A 64 -7.95 4.78 0.00
CA GLU A 64 -7.43 3.46 0.38
C GLU A 64 -6.78 2.75 -0.81
N ALA A 65 -7.31 2.91 -2.03
CA ALA A 65 -6.68 2.38 -3.23
C ALA A 65 -5.33 3.03 -3.53
N ARG A 66 -5.17 4.34 -3.28
CA ARG A 66 -3.88 5.03 -3.39
C ARG A 66 -2.89 4.50 -2.35
N VAL A 67 -3.33 4.36 -1.10
CA VAL A 67 -2.52 3.81 0.00
C VAL A 67 -2.09 2.37 -0.30
N ALA A 68 -3.02 1.54 -0.76
CA ALA A 68 -2.74 0.17 -1.21
C ALA A 68 -1.74 0.15 -2.37
N LEU A 69 -1.92 1.00 -3.39
CA LEU A 69 -1.06 1.03 -4.56
C LEU A 69 0.39 1.40 -4.20
N ASN A 70 0.56 2.41 -3.35
CA ASN A 70 1.87 2.83 -2.83
C ASN A 70 2.56 1.69 -2.08
N PHE A 71 1.82 0.94 -1.25
CA PHE A 71 2.34 -0.23 -0.57
C PHE A 71 2.72 -1.37 -1.53
N GLN A 72 1.86 -1.70 -2.49
CA GLN A 72 2.14 -2.76 -3.47
C GLN A 72 3.34 -2.44 -4.34
N LEU A 73 3.52 -1.17 -4.72
CA LEU A 73 4.69 -0.74 -5.46
C LEU A 73 5.96 -0.78 -4.61
N THR A 74 5.86 -0.51 -3.31
CA THR A 74 6.96 -0.69 -2.35
C THR A 74 7.39 -2.15 -2.27
N LEU A 75 6.43 -3.08 -2.16
CA LEU A 75 6.71 -4.52 -2.16
C LEU A 75 7.31 -4.98 -3.50
N LEU A 76 6.82 -4.45 -4.62
CA LEU A 76 7.36 -4.75 -5.95
C LEU A 76 8.84 -4.36 -6.04
N ILE A 77 9.21 -3.18 -5.57
CA ILE A 77 10.60 -2.71 -5.54
C ILE A 77 11.45 -3.65 -4.67
N ALA A 78 10.97 -4.00 -3.47
CA ALA A 78 11.68 -4.92 -2.58
C ALA A 78 11.88 -6.31 -3.21
N MET A 79 10.88 -6.82 -3.94
CA MET A 79 10.97 -8.10 -4.68
C MET A 79 11.98 -8.03 -5.83
N VAL A 80 12.04 -6.91 -6.56
CA VAL A 80 13.04 -6.68 -7.61
C VAL A 80 14.45 -6.62 -7.02
N VAL A 81 14.64 -5.92 -5.91
CA VAL A 81 15.93 -5.89 -5.19
C VAL A 81 16.34 -7.29 -4.74
N GLY A 82 15.41 -8.07 -4.17
CA GLY A 82 15.65 -9.47 -3.80
C GLY A 82 16.07 -10.34 -5.00
N LYS A 83 15.44 -10.14 -6.18
CA LYS A 83 15.85 -10.81 -7.42
C LYS A 83 17.25 -10.42 -7.88
N ILE A 84 17.63 -9.16 -7.76
CA ILE A 84 18.99 -8.70 -8.08
C ILE A 84 20.00 -9.35 -7.13
N ILE A 85 19.70 -9.43 -5.84
CA ILE A 85 20.56 -10.11 -4.86
C ILE A 85 20.69 -11.60 -5.21
N ASN A 86 19.59 -12.28 -5.58
CA ASN A 86 19.61 -13.68 -6.01
C ASN A 86 20.42 -13.93 -7.29
N SER A 87 20.71 -12.91 -8.09
CA SER A 87 21.54 -13.06 -9.28
C SER A 87 23.04 -13.27 -8.95
N LEU A 88 23.45 -12.98 -7.71
CA LEU A 88 24.80 -13.18 -7.21
C LEU A 88 24.93 -14.56 -6.54
N PRO A 89 25.69 -15.51 -7.11
CA PRO A 89 25.76 -16.89 -6.60
C PRO A 89 26.31 -17.03 -5.18
N VAL A 90 27.05 -16.02 -4.70
CA VAL A 90 27.70 -16.05 -3.38
C VAL A 90 26.71 -15.71 -2.25
N ILE A 91 25.58 -15.06 -2.56
CA ILE A 91 24.60 -14.55 -1.58
C ILE A 91 23.15 -14.89 -1.96
N ASP A 92 22.96 -15.89 -2.81
CA ASP A 92 21.66 -16.29 -3.38
C ASP A 92 20.63 -16.69 -2.31
N ILE A 93 21.07 -17.38 -1.25
CA ILE A 93 20.21 -17.78 -0.13
C ILE A 93 19.60 -16.55 0.57
N ILE A 94 20.36 -15.46 0.68
CA ILE A 94 19.92 -14.24 1.39
C ILE A 94 18.76 -13.58 0.65
N GLY A 95 18.82 -13.49 -0.68
CA GLY A 95 17.74 -12.86 -1.42
C GLY A 95 16.47 -13.74 -1.46
N TRP A 96 16.58 -15.07 -1.42
CA TRP A 96 15.42 -15.95 -1.22
C TRP A 96 14.74 -15.72 0.13
N ILE A 97 15.53 -15.64 1.21
CA ILE A 97 15.01 -15.33 2.56
C ILE A 97 14.35 -13.95 2.57
N LEU A 98 14.98 -12.95 1.95
CA LEU A 98 14.43 -11.60 1.84
C LEU A 98 13.10 -11.59 1.09
N MET A 99 13.00 -12.24 -0.07
CA MET A 99 11.76 -12.31 -0.85
C MET A 99 10.65 -13.01 -0.08
N LEU A 100 10.96 -14.09 0.66
CA LEU A 100 9.99 -14.77 1.50
C LEU A 100 9.51 -13.88 2.66
N ALA A 101 10.43 -13.20 3.35
CA ALA A 101 10.11 -12.28 4.43
C ALA A 101 9.23 -11.12 3.95
N VAL A 102 9.60 -10.47 2.83
CA VAL A 102 8.83 -9.39 2.20
C VAL A 102 7.44 -9.88 1.80
N GLY A 103 7.34 -11.07 1.21
CA GLY A 103 6.06 -11.65 0.81
C GLY A 103 5.12 -11.93 1.98
N ILE A 104 5.64 -12.51 3.08
CA ILE A 104 4.85 -12.80 4.28
C ILE A 104 4.40 -11.50 4.95
N ILE A 105 5.34 -10.58 5.17
CA ILE A 105 5.05 -9.29 5.79
C ILE A 105 4.05 -8.50 4.95
N GLY A 106 4.25 -8.47 3.63
CA GLY A 106 3.35 -7.86 2.66
C GLY A 106 1.93 -8.41 2.75
N LEU A 107 1.81 -9.74 2.77
CA LEU A 107 0.53 -10.43 2.89
C LEU A 107 -0.20 -10.10 4.20
N VAL A 108 0.50 -10.17 5.34
CA VAL A 108 -0.09 -9.88 6.66
C VAL A 108 -0.62 -8.46 6.71
N LEU A 109 0.17 -7.47 6.29
CA LEU A 109 -0.26 -6.08 6.30
C LEU A 109 -1.39 -5.81 5.31
N SER A 110 -1.38 -6.44 4.13
CA SER A 110 -2.50 -6.38 3.18
C SER A 110 -3.80 -6.91 3.78
N ILE A 111 -3.75 -8.03 4.51
CA ILE A 111 -4.93 -8.60 5.17
C ILE A 111 -5.42 -7.67 6.29
N LEU A 112 -4.51 -7.14 7.11
CA LEU A 112 -4.87 -6.21 8.19
C LEU A 112 -5.51 -4.94 7.64
N ALA A 113 -4.97 -4.40 6.53
CA ALA A 113 -5.55 -3.25 5.84
C ALA A 113 -6.95 -3.58 5.31
N ALA A 114 -7.10 -4.70 4.60
CA ALA A 114 -8.38 -5.17 4.08
C ALA A 114 -9.44 -5.31 5.19
N ILE A 115 -9.10 -5.92 6.32
CA ILE A 115 -10.01 -6.07 7.46
C ILE A 115 -10.37 -4.71 8.06
N THR A 116 -9.39 -3.83 8.26
CA THR A 116 -9.60 -2.49 8.85
C THR A 116 -10.56 -1.67 7.98
N VAL A 117 -10.32 -1.67 6.67
CA VAL A 117 -11.13 -0.95 5.67
C VAL A 117 -12.51 -1.57 5.48
N SER A 118 -12.64 -2.89 5.59
CA SER A 118 -13.95 -3.55 5.57
C SER A 118 -14.86 -3.10 6.71
N ARG A 119 -14.28 -2.71 7.85
CA ARG A 119 -14.99 -2.15 9.03
C ARG A 119 -15.26 -0.65 8.91
N GLY A 120 -14.88 -0.03 7.79
CA GLY A 120 -15.04 1.39 7.53
C GLY A 120 -14.00 2.29 8.19
N ALA A 121 -12.87 1.74 8.63
CA ALA A 121 -11.73 2.51 9.16
C ALA A 121 -10.60 2.58 8.11
N SER A 122 -9.84 3.67 8.09
CA SER A 122 -8.67 3.80 7.20
C SER A 122 -7.45 3.07 7.74
N TYR A 123 -6.63 2.52 6.85
CA TYR A 123 -5.40 1.83 7.23
C TYR A 123 -4.16 2.58 6.73
N ARG A 124 -3.19 2.84 7.62
CA ARG A 124 -1.87 3.36 7.24
C ARG A 124 -0.83 2.26 7.39
N TYR A 125 -0.14 1.95 6.29
CA TYR A 125 0.95 1.00 6.32
C TYR A 125 2.13 1.56 7.14
N PRO A 126 2.78 0.73 7.97
CA PRO A 126 3.96 1.15 8.74
C PRO A 126 5.17 1.46 7.84
N PHE A 127 5.20 0.89 6.64
CA PHE A 127 6.20 1.15 5.61
C PHE A 127 5.54 1.16 4.24
N SER A 128 5.53 2.32 3.59
CA SER A 128 5.11 2.49 2.21
C SER A 128 5.77 3.72 1.62
N LEU A 129 6.28 3.61 0.39
CA LEU A 129 6.76 4.74 -0.39
C LEU A 129 5.57 5.48 -1.00
N GLU A 130 5.49 6.78 -0.78
CA GLU A 130 4.44 7.64 -1.34
C GLU A 130 4.78 8.04 -2.78
N LEU A 131 4.44 7.16 -3.72
CA LEU A 131 4.79 7.29 -5.14
C LEU A 131 3.64 7.92 -5.95
N VAL A 132 2.41 7.65 -5.55
CA VAL A 132 1.17 8.19 -6.12
C VAL A 132 0.52 9.13 -5.10
N ARG A 133 0.14 10.33 -5.55
CA ARG A 133 -0.52 11.40 -4.77
C ARG A 133 -1.96 11.61 -5.21
#